data_AF-A0A356HVC6-F1
#
_entry.id   AF-A0A356HVC6-F1
#
_cell.length_a   1.000
_cell.length_b   1.000
_cell.length_c   1.000
_cell.angle_alpha   90.00
_cell.angle_beta   90.00
_cell.angle_gamma   90.00
#
_symmetry.space_group_name_H-M   'P 1'
#
loop_
_entity.id
_entity.type
_entity.pdbx_description
1 polymer ?
#
loop_
_entity_poly.entity_id
_entity_poly.type
_entity_poly.pdbx_seq_one_letter_code
_entity_poly.pdbx_strand_id
1 'polypeptide(L)'
;MGIYNKGVMTMLRKHIERIVRFPVTAFILAIIATVFFAYQFKGLHMVLDPKALLPQDHPYVKLNNEIEKQFGGSRVVLIGVASKDGDIFNPQDIEKIRQINEEVKKLPGILENNVVSIADRKVKYVKAEGDSLDIKGLLEGIENTPEGMKELKDRVYSNPAFINSLISKDGTVAAIITDFKGGAGDWLQKQGKAGGSSEQVDRRDEVDRRDEVDSSRDRPSGL
;
A
#
# COMPACT_ATOMS: atom_id res chain seq x y z
N MET A 1 -41.03 7.48 -45.82
CA MET A 1 -42.06 6.43 -45.71
C MET A 1 -41.36 5.18 -45.17
N GLY A 2 -41.57 4.87 -43.90
CA GLY A 2 -40.71 3.98 -43.12
C GLY A 2 -40.75 2.53 -43.57
N ILE A 3 -39.58 1.97 -43.87
CA ILE A 3 -39.38 0.54 -44.14
C ILE A 3 -39.44 -0.18 -42.79
N TYR A 4 -40.65 -0.43 -42.28
CA TYR A 4 -40.86 -1.28 -41.11
C TYR A 4 -40.91 -2.74 -41.56
N ASN A 5 -39.93 -3.51 -41.12
CA ASN A 5 -39.83 -4.93 -41.41
C ASN A 5 -40.99 -5.69 -40.71
N LYS A 6 -42.01 -6.10 -41.47
CA LYS A 6 -43.22 -6.78 -40.97
C LYS A 6 -42.89 -8.01 -40.11
N GLY A 7 -41.78 -8.69 -40.38
CA GLY A 7 -41.31 -9.83 -39.57
C GLY A 7 -40.99 -9.45 -38.12
N VAL A 8 -40.40 -8.28 -37.90
CA VAL A 8 -40.06 -7.78 -36.55
C VAL A 8 -41.34 -7.45 -35.77
N MET A 9 -42.33 -6.84 -36.43
CA MET A 9 -43.63 -6.53 -35.81
C MET A 9 -44.42 -7.78 -35.42
N THR A 10 -44.41 -8.82 -36.25
CA THR A 10 -45.09 -10.09 -35.94
C THR A 10 -44.39 -10.82 -34.79
N MET A 11 -43.06 -10.81 -34.75
CA MET A 11 -42.29 -11.36 -33.62
C MET A 11 -42.53 -10.58 -32.32
N LEU A 12 -42.57 -9.24 -32.38
CA LEU A 12 -42.87 -8.39 -31.22
C LEU A 12 -44.28 -8.66 -30.69
N ARG A 13 -45.29 -8.68 -31.57
CA ARG A 13 -46.68 -8.94 -31.19
C ARG A 13 -46.85 -10.30 -30.53
N LYS A 14 -46.20 -11.34 -31.06
CA LYS A 14 -46.23 -12.70 -30.48
C LYS A 14 -45.58 -12.77 -29.09
N HIS A 15 -44.52 -11.97 -28.85
CA HIS A 15 -43.91 -11.86 -27.52
C HIS A 15 -44.79 -11.10 -26.53
N ILE A 16 -45.40 -10.00 -26.97
CA ILE A 16 -46.32 -9.19 -26.16
C ILE A 16 -47.56 -10.00 -25.78
N GLU A 17 -48.17 -10.70 -26.74
CA GLU A 17 -49.31 -11.58 -26.48
C GLU A 17 -48.96 -12.70 -25.48
N ARG A 18 -47.75 -13.27 -25.56
CA ARG A 18 -47.29 -14.32 -24.64
C ARG A 18 -47.05 -13.80 -23.22
N ILE A 19 -46.60 -12.55 -23.08
CA ILE A 19 -46.40 -11.87 -21.79
C ILE A 19 -47.76 -11.49 -21.17
N VAL A 20 -48.71 -11.01 -21.98
CA VAL A 20 -50.06 -10.61 -21.52
C VAL A 20 -50.93 -11.81 -21.17
N ARG A 21 -50.71 -12.98 -21.81
CA ARG A 21 -51.47 -14.21 -21.53
C ARG A 21 -51.07 -14.91 -20.22
N PHE A 22 -49.84 -14.68 -19.74
CA PHE A 22 -49.32 -15.25 -18.48
C PHE A 22 -48.66 -14.16 -17.60
N PRO A 23 -49.44 -13.18 -17.10
CA PRO A 23 -48.91 -12.01 -16.41
C PRO A 23 -48.16 -12.38 -15.13
N VAL A 24 -48.62 -13.42 -14.41
CA VAL A 24 -47.99 -13.91 -13.19
C VAL A 24 -46.61 -14.54 -13.47
N THR A 25 -46.46 -15.31 -14.54
CA THR A 25 -45.19 -15.95 -14.91
C THR A 25 -44.16 -14.91 -15.35
N ALA A 26 -44.57 -13.92 -16.14
CA ALA A 26 -43.69 -12.83 -16.55
C ALA A 26 -43.22 -11.99 -15.34
N PHE A 27 -44.12 -11.72 -14.40
CA PHE A 27 -43.82 -10.98 -13.18
C PHE A 27 -42.88 -11.75 -12.25
N ILE A 28 -43.11 -13.06 -12.05
CA ILE A 28 -42.21 -13.92 -11.27
C ILE A 28 -40.82 -13.97 -11.91
N LEU A 29 -40.72 -14.10 -13.23
CA LEU A 29 -39.44 -14.12 -13.93
C LEU A 29 -38.69 -12.78 -13.75
N ALA A 30 -39.39 -11.64 -13.85
CA ALA A 30 -38.82 -10.33 -13.62
C ALA A 30 -38.33 -10.15 -12.17
N ILE A 31 -39.08 -10.64 -11.19
CA ILE A 31 -38.66 -10.64 -9.78
C ILE A 31 -37.43 -11.51 -9.58
N ILE A 32 -37.41 -12.73 -10.13
CA ILE A 32 -36.26 -13.64 -10.02
C ILE A 32 -35.02 -13.00 -10.64
N ALA A 33 -35.14 -12.40 -11.82
CA ALA A 33 -34.04 -11.68 -12.46
C ALA A 33 -33.56 -10.51 -11.61
N THR A 34 -34.48 -9.73 -11.04
CA THR A 34 -34.17 -8.58 -10.18
C THR A 34 -33.45 -9.03 -8.90
N VAL A 35 -33.93 -10.09 -8.24
CA VAL A 35 -33.30 -10.65 -7.03
C VAL A 35 -31.95 -11.26 -7.36
N PHE A 36 -31.81 -11.94 -8.51
CA PHE A 36 -30.54 -12.47 -8.99
C PHE A 36 -29.50 -11.37 -9.20
N PHE A 37 -29.85 -10.29 -9.92
CA PHE A 37 -28.96 -9.16 -10.11
C PHE A 37 -28.68 -8.42 -8.79
N ALA A 38 -29.68 -8.21 -7.94
CA ALA A 38 -29.51 -7.59 -6.63
C ALA A 38 -28.61 -8.42 -5.71
N TYR A 39 -28.66 -9.76 -5.80
CA TYR A 39 -27.74 -10.65 -5.09
C TYR A 39 -26.31 -10.50 -5.61
N GLN A 40 -26.14 -10.37 -6.94
CA GLN A 40 -24.84 -10.16 -7.56
C GLN A 40 -24.18 -8.83 -7.16
N PHE A 41 -24.99 -7.78 -6.91
CA PHE A 41 -24.49 -6.47 -6.45
C PHE A 41 -23.76 -6.52 -5.09
N LYS A 42 -24.00 -7.54 -4.25
CA LYS A 42 -23.31 -7.68 -2.95
C LYS A 42 -21.79 -7.86 -3.08
N GLY A 43 -21.29 -8.25 -4.25
CA GLY A 43 -19.85 -8.40 -4.53
C GLY A 43 -19.15 -7.15 -5.09
N LEU A 44 -19.86 -6.02 -5.23
CA LEU A 44 -19.28 -4.81 -5.80
C LEU A 44 -18.38 -4.10 -4.76
N HIS A 45 -17.07 -4.29 -4.88
CA HIS A 45 -16.09 -3.54 -4.10
C HIS A 45 -15.62 -2.32 -4.90
N MET A 46 -15.98 -1.12 -4.46
CA MET A 46 -15.49 0.12 -5.06
C MET A 46 -14.08 0.40 -4.53
N VAL A 47 -13.07 0.13 -5.37
CA VAL A 47 -11.69 0.52 -5.09
C VAL A 47 -11.41 1.81 -5.85
N LEU A 48 -11.36 2.92 -5.12
CA LEU A 48 -10.94 4.20 -5.67
C LEU A 48 -9.45 4.39 -5.38
N ASP A 49 -8.60 4.23 -6.40
CA ASP A 49 -7.20 4.67 -6.33
C ASP A 49 -7.09 6.05 -6.99
N PRO A 50 -6.81 7.13 -6.24
CA PRO A 50 -6.64 8.47 -6.80
C PRO A 50 -5.61 8.54 -7.93
N LYS A 51 -4.61 7.64 -7.94
CA LYS A 51 -3.60 7.60 -9.01
C LYS A 51 -4.18 7.18 -10.34
N ALA A 52 -5.21 6.34 -10.35
CA ALA A 52 -5.89 5.92 -11.58
C ALA A 52 -6.65 7.08 -12.24
N LEU A 53 -6.90 8.18 -11.51
CA LEU A 53 -7.50 9.40 -12.06
C LEU A 53 -6.46 10.27 -12.81
N LEU A 54 -5.17 10.01 -12.65
CA LEU A 54 -4.11 10.77 -13.31
C LEU A 54 -3.89 10.29 -14.75
N PRO A 55 -3.50 11.16 -15.69
CA PRO A 55 -3.15 10.76 -17.05
C PRO A 55 -1.86 9.92 -17.03
N GLN A 56 -1.98 8.61 -17.19
CA GLN A 56 -0.85 7.68 -17.07
C GLN A 56 0.20 7.88 -18.17
N ASP A 57 -0.17 8.47 -19.31
CA ASP A 57 0.75 8.73 -20.42
C ASP A 57 1.66 9.95 -20.20
N HIS A 58 1.40 10.76 -19.17
CA HIS A 58 2.18 11.96 -18.90
C HIS A 58 3.60 11.62 -18.41
N PRO A 59 4.67 12.26 -18.94
CA PRO A 59 6.06 11.91 -18.59
C PRO A 59 6.36 11.97 -17.08
N TYR A 60 5.82 12.96 -16.36
CA TYR A 60 5.98 13.03 -14.89
C TYR A 60 5.26 11.91 -14.13
N VAL A 61 4.12 11.42 -14.63
CA VAL A 61 3.41 10.31 -13.98
C VAL A 61 4.19 9.02 -14.17
N LYS A 62 4.75 8.79 -15.38
CA LYS A 62 5.64 7.66 -15.65
C LYS A 62 6.88 7.68 -14.76
N LEU A 63 7.58 8.82 -14.70
CA LEU A 63 8.75 8.99 -13.85
C LEU A 63 8.42 8.76 -12.37
N ASN A 64 7.31 9.32 -11.88
CA ASN A 64 6.89 9.10 -10.50
C ASN A 64 6.58 7.63 -10.21
N ASN A 65 5.91 6.94 -11.13
CA ASN A 65 5.61 5.51 -11.01
C ASN A 65 6.90 4.66 -10.98
N GLU A 66 7.93 5.02 -11.76
CA GLU A 66 9.24 4.36 -11.74
C GLU A 66 9.98 4.59 -10.41
N ILE A 67 10.03 5.83 -9.94
CA ILE A 67 10.63 6.19 -8.64
C ILE A 67 9.93 5.41 -7.53
N GLU A 68 8.60 5.41 -7.51
CA GLU A 68 7.82 4.67 -6.52
C GLU A 68 8.06 3.16 -6.59
N LYS A 69 8.20 2.59 -7.79
CA LYS A 69 8.45 1.15 -7.96
C LYS A 69 9.79 0.73 -7.37
N GLN A 70 10.79 1.60 -7.42
CA GLN A 70 12.15 1.35 -6.94
C GLN A 70 12.34 1.73 -5.47
N PHE A 71 11.85 2.90 -5.06
CA PHE A 71 12.12 3.51 -3.76
C PHE A 71 10.92 3.50 -2.81
N GLY A 72 9.70 3.29 -3.32
CA GLY A 72 8.47 3.47 -2.54
C GLY A 72 8.18 4.94 -2.28
N GLY A 73 7.63 5.24 -1.10
CA GLY A 73 7.40 6.58 -0.56
C GLY A 73 6.02 7.15 -0.86
N SER A 74 5.17 6.42 -1.58
CA SER A 74 3.86 6.94 -1.99
C SER A 74 2.73 6.61 -1.01
N ARG A 75 2.93 5.63 -0.12
CA ARG A 75 1.94 5.13 0.85
C ARG A 75 2.58 5.02 2.22
N VAL A 76 3.05 6.16 2.70
CA VAL A 76 3.66 6.29 4.03
C VAL A 76 2.60 6.23 5.12
N VAL A 77 2.86 5.42 6.15
CA VAL A 77 2.06 5.32 7.37
C VAL A 77 2.93 5.69 8.55
N LEU A 78 2.39 6.55 9.41
CA LEU A 78 2.98 6.95 10.68
C LEU A 78 2.23 6.27 11.81
N ILE A 79 2.93 5.46 12.60
CA ILE A 79 2.40 4.81 13.79
C ILE A 79 2.98 5.51 15.02
N GLY A 80 2.14 6.18 15.80
CA GLY A 80 2.54 6.78 17.07
C GLY A 80 2.32 5.83 18.24
N VAL A 81 3.37 5.56 19.00
CA VAL A 81 3.34 4.76 20.23
C VAL A 81 3.50 5.69 21.42
N ALA A 82 2.42 5.93 22.15
CA ALA A 82 2.40 6.78 23.34
C ALA A 82 2.62 5.95 24.61
N SER A 83 3.48 6.43 25.50
CA SER A 83 3.65 5.84 26.83
C SER A 83 2.43 6.13 27.70
N LYS A 84 2.05 5.15 28.53
CA LYS A 84 1.00 5.34 29.55
C LYS A 84 1.51 6.07 30.79
N ASP A 85 2.81 5.93 31.07
CA ASP A 85 3.46 6.45 32.27
C ASP A 85 4.11 7.83 32.03
N GLY A 86 3.98 8.37 30.81
CA GLY A 86 4.43 9.72 30.45
C GLY A 86 5.90 9.82 30.00
N ASP A 87 6.65 8.72 29.98
CA ASP A 87 8.02 8.70 29.44
C ASP A 87 8.25 7.39 28.68
N ILE A 88 8.59 7.47 27.38
CA ILE A 88 8.89 6.28 26.56
C ILE A 88 10.23 5.63 26.94
N PHE A 89 11.11 6.35 27.65
CA PHE A 89 12.43 5.86 28.06
C PHE A 89 12.32 4.96 29.30
N ASN A 90 11.53 3.90 29.18
CA ASN A 90 11.44 2.85 30.17
C ASN A 90 11.58 1.47 29.50
N PRO A 91 12.06 0.45 30.25
CA PRO A 91 12.32 -0.86 29.70
C PRO A 91 11.14 -1.54 28.99
N GLN A 92 9.92 -1.27 29.46
CA GLN A 92 8.72 -1.91 28.93
C GLN A 92 8.28 -1.27 27.61
N ASP A 93 8.33 0.05 27.50
CA ASP A 93 7.87 0.76 26.31
C ASP A 93 8.88 0.66 25.17
N ILE A 94 10.18 0.73 25.45
CA ILE A 94 11.22 0.49 24.42
C ILE A 94 11.11 -0.94 23.87
N GLU A 95 10.88 -1.94 24.72
CA GLU A 95 10.68 -3.32 24.27
C GLU A 95 9.41 -3.46 23.41
N LYS A 96 8.30 -2.81 23.79
CA LYS A 96 7.08 -2.78 22.94
C LYS A 96 7.35 -2.10 21.60
N ILE A 97 8.03 -0.96 21.58
CA ILE A 97 8.38 -0.25 20.34
C ILE A 97 9.24 -1.16 19.45
N ARG A 98 10.20 -1.87 20.03
CA ARG A 98 11.00 -2.87 19.30
C ARG A 98 10.14 -4.00 18.73
N GLN A 99 9.23 -4.55 19.51
CA GLN A 99 8.32 -5.61 19.05
C GLN A 99 7.43 -5.11 17.91
N ILE A 100 6.79 -3.96 18.06
CA ILE A 100 5.95 -3.36 17.02
C ILE A 100 6.79 -3.11 15.76
N ASN A 101 8.01 -2.56 15.88
CA ASN A 101 8.89 -2.32 14.74
C ASN A 101 9.20 -3.61 13.97
N GLU A 102 9.50 -4.70 14.67
CA GLU A 102 9.80 -6.00 14.06
C GLU A 102 8.56 -6.71 13.50
N GLU A 103 7.39 -6.53 14.12
CA GLU A 103 6.12 -7.02 13.57
C GLU A 103 5.71 -6.26 12.31
N VAL A 104 5.86 -4.93 12.30
CA VAL A 104 5.58 -4.08 11.14
C VAL A 104 6.43 -4.52 9.96
N LYS A 105 7.73 -4.78 10.15
CA LYS A 105 8.61 -5.28 9.06
C LYS A 105 8.10 -6.58 8.43
N LYS A 106 7.48 -7.46 9.23
CA LYS A 106 6.97 -8.76 8.77
C LYS A 106 5.61 -8.68 8.07
N LEU A 107 4.92 -7.54 8.14
CA LEU A 107 3.60 -7.42 7.51
C LEU A 107 3.72 -7.53 5.98
N PRO A 108 2.80 -8.27 5.34
CA PRO A 108 2.83 -8.42 3.89
C PRO A 108 2.61 -7.08 3.20
N GLY A 109 3.49 -6.75 2.25
CA GLY A 109 3.44 -5.52 1.47
C GLY A 109 4.23 -4.36 2.07
N ILE A 110 4.81 -4.49 3.26
CA ILE A 110 5.75 -3.49 3.79
C ILE A 110 7.08 -3.56 3.04
N LEU A 111 7.67 -2.39 2.77
CA LEU A 111 9.07 -2.30 2.37
C LEU A 111 9.93 -2.23 3.63
N GLU A 112 10.54 -3.35 4.05
CA GLU A 112 11.37 -3.43 5.27
C GLU A 112 12.47 -2.34 5.30
N ASN A 113 13.04 -2.03 4.12
CA ASN A 113 14.05 -0.98 3.96
C ASN A 113 13.52 0.43 4.22
N ASN A 114 12.19 0.64 4.19
CA ASN A 114 11.55 1.93 4.42
C ASN A 114 10.96 2.07 5.83
N VAL A 115 11.05 1.03 6.67
CA VAL A 115 10.68 1.13 8.09
C VAL A 115 11.74 1.94 8.83
N VAL A 116 11.33 2.99 9.54
CA VAL A 116 12.22 3.85 10.34
C VAL A 116 11.57 4.10 11.71
N SER A 117 12.29 3.74 12.77
CA SER A 117 11.94 4.09 14.15
C SER A 117 13.20 4.15 15.00
N ILE A 118 13.09 4.64 16.24
CA ILE A 118 14.21 4.60 17.19
C ILE A 118 14.71 3.19 17.50
N ALA A 119 13.88 2.18 17.26
CA ALA A 119 14.26 0.78 17.43
C ALA A 119 14.86 0.15 16.17
N ASP A 120 14.94 0.91 15.08
CA ASP A 120 15.51 0.42 13.83
C ASP A 120 17.04 0.48 13.82
N ARG A 121 17.67 -0.59 13.31
CA ARG A 121 19.13 -0.74 13.23
C ARG A 121 19.81 0.31 12.35
N LYS A 122 19.07 0.93 11.43
CA LYS A 122 19.55 1.99 10.53
C LYS A 122 19.70 3.32 11.27
N VAL A 123 19.00 3.53 12.38
CA VAL A 123 19.14 4.75 13.17
C VAL A 123 20.41 4.68 14.00
N LYS A 124 21.33 5.63 13.74
CA LYS A 124 22.66 5.66 14.33
C LYS A 124 22.81 6.81 15.32
N TYR A 125 23.55 6.52 16.39
CA TYR A 125 24.13 7.51 17.28
C TYR A 125 25.58 7.74 16.86
N VAL A 126 25.95 9.02 16.71
CA VAL A 126 27.30 9.43 16.30
C VAL A 126 27.85 10.35 17.37
N LYS A 127 29.01 10.01 17.92
CA LYS A 127 29.72 10.81 18.92
C LYS A 127 31.13 11.08 18.45
N ALA A 128 31.57 12.33 18.55
CA ALA A 128 32.98 12.68 18.37
C ALA A 128 33.74 12.46 19.67
N GLU A 129 34.85 11.73 19.60
CA GLU A 129 35.75 11.47 20.71
C GLU A 129 37.19 11.79 20.26
N GLY A 130 37.61 13.02 20.57
CA GLY A 130 38.86 13.60 20.09
C GLY A 130 38.87 13.68 18.56
N ASP A 131 39.85 13.03 17.93
CA ASP A 131 39.98 12.94 16.47
C ASP A 131 39.21 11.75 15.85
N SER A 132 38.48 10.97 16.66
CA SER A 132 37.76 9.78 16.21
C SER A 132 36.23 9.97 16.25
N LEU A 133 35.53 9.29 15.35
CA LEU A 133 34.07 9.23 15.33
C LEU A 133 33.62 7.83 15.77
N ASP A 134 32.86 7.76 16.85
CA ASP A 134 32.20 6.54 17.30
C ASP A 134 30.78 6.50 16.74
N ILE A 135 30.51 5.53 15.88
CA ILE A 135 29.22 5.36 15.18
C ILE A 135 28.62 4.02 15.62
N LYS A 136 27.50 4.08 16.33
CA LYS A 136 26.78 2.89 16.86
C LYS A 136 25.30 2.97 16.51
N GLY A 137 24.60 1.83 16.51
CA GLY A 137 23.14 1.85 16.49
C GLY A 137 22.57 2.59 17.70
N LEU A 138 21.43 3.27 17.54
CA LEU A 138 20.86 4.07 18.62
C LEU A 138 20.57 3.25 19.89
N LEU A 139 19.95 2.07 19.73
CA LEU A 139 19.72 1.08 20.79
C LEU A 139 20.88 0.10 21.01
N GLU A 140 21.95 0.18 20.22
CA GLU A 140 23.02 -0.81 20.26
C GLU A 140 23.84 -0.68 21.55
N GLY A 141 23.98 -1.81 22.26
CA GLY A 141 24.70 -1.89 23.53
C GLY A 141 23.95 -1.33 24.73
N ILE A 142 22.66 -0.98 24.58
CA ILE A 142 21.85 -0.46 25.68
C ILE A 142 21.14 -1.62 26.38
N GLU A 143 21.44 -1.81 27.66
CA GLU A 143 20.77 -2.80 28.49
C GLU A 143 19.37 -2.34 28.90
N ASN A 144 18.49 -3.30 29.20
CA ASN A 144 17.12 -3.03 29.61
C ASN A 144 17.00 -2.64 31.09
N THR A 145 17.82 -1.67 31.51
CA THR A 145 17.95 -1.18 32.88
C THR A 145 17.59 0.32 32.96
N PRO A 146 17.21 0.86 34.13
CA PRO A 146 16.96 2.28 34.28
C PRO A 146 18.14 3.16 33.83
N GLU A 147 19.37 2.72 34.10
CA GLU A 147 20.60 3.39 33.67
C GLU A 147 20.74 3.37 32.15
N GLY A 148 20.48 2.23 31.51
CA GLY A 148 20.49 2.11 30.05
C GLY A 148 19.43 2.98 29.37
N MET A 149 18.24 3.10 29.96
CA MET A 149 17.19 3.97 29.41
C MET A 149 17.54 5.45 29.52
N LYS A 150 18.23 5.85 30.59
CA LYS A 150 18.78 7.21 30.70
C LYS A 150 19.83 7.46 29.62
N GLU A 151 20.71 6.50 29.38
CA GLU A 151 21.69 6.60 28.29
C GLU A 151 21.00 6.72 26.92
N LEU A 152 19.96 5.92 26.66
CA LEU A 152 19.17 6.02 25.43
C LEU A 152 18.55 7.41 25.27
N LYS A 153 17.99 7.95 26.36
CA LYS A 153 17.42 9.30 26.38
C LYS A 153 18.46 10.33 25.98
N ASP A 154 19.63 10.29 26.60
CA ASP A 154 20.73 11.21 26.29
C ASP A 154 21.19 11.07 24.83
N ARG A 155 21.31 9.83 24.32
CA ARG A 155 21.66 9.58 22.91
C ARG A 155 20.60 10.14 21.95
N VAL A 156 19.31 9.97 22.25
CA VAL A 156 18.23 10.52 21.42
C VAL A 156 18.29 12.04 21.39
N TYR A 157 18.36 12.68 22.56
CA TYR A 157 18.33 14.14 22.66
C TYR A 157 19.62 14.81 22.19
N SER A 158 20.71 14.04 22.03
CA SER A 158 21.96 14.53 21.44
C SER A 158 21.82 14.95 19.96
N ASN A 159 20.86 14.38 19.23
CA ASN A 159 20.61 14.68 17.83
C ASN A 159 19.21 15.30 17.64
N PRO A 160 19.12 16.62 17.40
CA PRO A 160 17.86 17.30 17.18
C PRO A 160 17.01 16.73 16.04
N ALA A 161 17.62 16.02 15.07
CA ALA A 161 16.90 15.40 13.96
C ALA A 161 15.92 14.30 14.39
N PHE A 162 16.10 13.70 15.58
CA PHE A 162 15.16 12.71 16.10
C PHE A 162 13.93 13.35 16.75
N ILE A 163 14.05 14.59 17.22
CA ILE A 163 12.99 15.29 17.94
C ILE A 163 11.97 15.87 16.94
N ASN A 164 10.69 15.66 17.20
CA ASN A 164 9.56 15.92 16.30
C ASN A 164 9.57 15.11 14.99
N SER A 165 10.55 14.23 14.78
CA SER A 165 10.57 13.28 13.65
C SER A 165 10.29 11.85 14.10
N LEU A 166 11.02 11.36 15.11
CA LEU A 166 10.91 10.00 15.64
C LEU A 166 10.43 9.97 17.09
N ILE A 167 10.66 11.03 17.85
CA ILE A 167 10.24 11.14 19.25
C ILE A 167 9.62 12.52 19.47
N SER A 168 8.56 12.60 20.26
CA SER A 168 7.93 13.86 20.65
C SER A 168 8.87 14.70 21.52
N LYS A 169 8.71 16.03 21.49
CA LYS A 169 9.60 16.94 22.24
C LYS A 169 9.69 16.63 23.74
N ASP A 170 8.58 16.20 24.33
CA ASP A 170 8.43 15.82 25.74
C ASP A 170 8.83 14.37 26.03
N GLY A 171 9.16 13.55 25.02
CA GLY A 171 9.55 12.15 25.20
C GLY A 171 8.39 11.22 25.58
N THR A 172 7.14 11.61 25.33
CA THR A 172 5.95 10.81 25.65
C THR A 172 5.51 9.89 24.52
N VAL A 173 5.93 10.18 23.27
CA VAL A 173 5.50 9.45 22.07
C VAL A 173 6.71 9.13 21.18
N ALA A 174 6.77 7.88 20.69
CA ALA A 174 7.69 7.45 19.65
C ALA A 174 6.94 7.21 18.33
N ALA A 175 7.57 7.49 17.20
CA ALA A 175 7.05 7.24 15.87
C ALA A 175 7.74 6.04 15.22
N ILE A 176 6.92 5.23 14.54
CA ILE A 176 7.36 4.20 13.60
C ILE A 176 6.80 4.61 12.24
N ILE A 177 7.70 5.02 11.35
CA ILE A 177 7.38 5.43 9.98
C ILE A 177 7.58 4.22 9.09
N THR A 178 6.63 3.92 8.24
CA THR A 178 6.72 2.80 7.30
C THR A 178 6.05 3.11 5.98
N ASP A 179 6.30 2.29 4.98
CA ASP A 179 5.78 2.43 3.64
C ASP A 179 5.40 1.07 3.04
N PHE A 180 4.31 1.06 2.27
CA PHE A 180 3.71 -0.15 1.73
C PHE A 180 3.74 -0.13 0.20
N LYS A 181 4.15 -1.27 -0.37
CA LYS A 181 4.04 -1.55 -1.79
C LYS A 181 2.66 -2.10 -2.12
N GLY A 182 1.96 -1.37 -2.98
CA GLY A 182 0.66 -1.74 -3.52
C GLY A 182 -0.51 -1.07 -2.80
N GLY A 183 -1.57 -0.81 -3.55
CA GLY A 183 -2.80 -0.20 -3.04
C GLY A 183 -3.78 -1.23 -2.46
N ALA A 184 -4.86 -0.76 -1.83
CA ALA A 184 -5.98 -1.62 -1.42
C ALA A 184 -6.53 -2.47 -2.58
N GLY A 185 -6.42 -1.97 -3.82
CA GLY A 185 -6.76 -2.71 -5.05
C GLY A 185 -5.90 -3.94 -5.26
N ASP A 186 -4.58 -3.83 -5.12
CA ASP A 186 -3.64 -4.95 -5.31
C ASP A 186 -3.87 -6.05 -4.26
N TRP A 187 -4.20 -5.64 -3.02
CA TRP A 187 -4.52 -6.57 -1.93
C TRP A 187 -5.87 -7.28 -2.12
N LEU A 188 -6.91 -6.55 -2.53
CA LEU A 188 -8.23 -7.15 -2.86
C LEU A 188 -8.14 -8.10 -4.06
N GLN A 189 -7.28 -7.80 -5.02
CA GLN A 189 -7.04 -8.64 -6.18
C GLN A 189 -6.29 -9.92 -5.81
N LYS A 190 -5.27 -9.85 -4.94
CA LYS A 190 -4.61 -11.04 -4.37
C LYS A 190 -5.57 -11.95 -3.58
N GLN A 191 -6.66 -11.42 -3.03
CA GLN A 191 -7.70 -12.22 -2.39
C GLN A 191 -8.77 -12.79 -3.35
N GLY A 192 -8.63 -12.58 -4.66
CA GLY A 192 -9.64 -12.98 -5.64
C GLY A 192 -10.94 -12.19 -5.53
N LYS A 193 -10.93 -11.03 -4.86
CA LYS A 193 -12.10 -10.17 -4.61
C LYS A 193 -12.18 -8.95 -5.50
N ALA A 194 -11.12 -8.63 -6.25
CA ALA A 194 -11.16 -7.58 -7.26
C ALA A 194 -11.48 -8.17 -8.64
N GLY A 195 -12.71 -7.94 -9.10
CA GLY A 195 -13.13 -8.25 -10.46
C GLY A 195 -12.58 -7.22 -11.45
N GLY A 196 -11.52 -7.59 -12.18
CA GLY A 196 -11.15 -7.00 -13.47
C GLY A 196 -10.40 -5.65 -13.43
N SER A 197 -9.22 -5.63 -14.09
CA SER A 197 -8.74 -4.57 -15.01
C SER A 197 -7.23 -4.24 -14.95
N SER A 198 -6.44 -4.76 -14.01
CA SER A 198 -4.99 -4.48 -13.93
C SER A 198 -4.10 -5.56 -14.55
N GLU A 199 -4.62 -6.77 -14.82
CA GLU A 199 -3.83 -7.86 -15.44
C GLU A 199 -3.37 -7.52 -16.87
N GLN A 200 -3.93 -6.48 -17.50
CA GLN A 200 -3.47 -5.97 -18.79
C GLN A 200 -2.26 -5.02 -18.67
N VAL A 201 -2.05 -4.37 -17.53
CA VAL A 201 -0.88 -3.48 -17.31
C VAL A 201 0.36 -4.32 -17.03
N ASP A 202 0.25 -5.33 -16.15
CA ASP A 202 1.38 -6.20 -15.80
C ASP A 202 1.88 -7.02 -17.00
N ARG A 203 0.97 -7.48 -17.88
CA ARG A 203 1.38 -8.14 -19.14
C ARG A 203 2.04 -7.19 -20.14
N ARG A 204 1.69 -5.91 -20.17
CA ARG A 204 2.37 -4.92 -21.04
C ARG A 204 3.78 -4.65 -20.52
N ASP A 205 3.94 -4.46 -19.20
CA ASP A 205 5.23 -4.25 -18.56
C ASP A 205 6.17 -5.45 -18.64
N GLU A 206 5.63 -6.66 -18.84
CA GLU A 206 6.40 -7.89 -19.04
C GLU A 206 6.77 -8.12 -20.51
N VAL A 207 5.99 -7.61 -21.47
CA VAL A 207 6.36 -7.58 -22.88
C VAL A 207 7.45 -6.54 -23.12
N ASP A 208 7.31 -5.33 -22.57
CA ASP A 208 8.30 -4.25 -22.71
C ASP A 208 9.67 -4.66 -22.11
N ARG A 209 9.65 -5.37 -20.96
CA ARG A 209 10.87 -5.96 -20.38
C ARG A 209 11.50 -7.05 -21.22
N ARG A 210 10.71 -7.84 -21.97
CA ARG A 210 11.28 -8.82 -22.90
C ARG A 210 11.95 -8.12 -24.07
N ASP A 211 11.29 -7.10 -24.62
CA ASP A 211 11.80 -6.36 -25.78
C ASP A 211 13.07 -5.56 -25.42
N GLU A 212 13.15 -5.01 -24.20
CA GLU A 212 14.34 -4.31 -23.71
C GLU A 212 15.53 -5.26 -23.46
N VAL A 213 15.27 -6.46 -22.92
CA VAL A 213 16.29 -7.50 -22.72
C VAL A 213 16.78 -8.07 -24.05
N ASP A 214 15.92 -8.20 -25.06
CA ASP A 214 16.29 -8.68 -26.38
C ASP A 214 17.11 -7.64 -27.15
N SER A 215 16.74 -6.35 -27.05
CA SER A 215 17.52 -5.25 -27.64
C SER A 215 18.93 -5.09 -27.04
N SER A 216 19.12 -5.57 -25.81
CA SER A 216 20.41 -5.52 -25.10
C SER A 216 21.35 -6.68 -25.48
N ARG A 217 20.81 -7.77 -26.03
CA ARG A 217 21.60 -8.92 -26.53
C ARG A 217 22.17 -8.69 -27.92
N ASP A 218 21.53 -7.83 -28.72
CA ASP A 218 21.92 -7.53 -30.10
C ASP A 218 22.95 -6.38 -30.22
N ARG A 219 23.50 -5.90 -29.10
CA ARG A 219 24.59 -4.92 -29.14
C ARG A 219 25.90 -5.61 -29.55
N PRO A 220 26.50 -5.28 -30.72
CA PRO A 220 27.78 -5.84 -31.10
C PRO A 220 28.83 -5.44 -30.05
N SER A 221 29.52 -6.43 -29.51
CA SER A 221 30.66 -6.25 -28.62
C SER A 221 31.83 -5.65 -29.41
N GLY A 222 31.96 -4.32 -29.36
CA GLY A 222 33.10 -3.63 -29.97
C GLY A 222 33.16 -2.15 -29.62
N LEU A 223 33.93 -1.81 -28.59
CA LEU A 223 35.21 -1.06 -28.62
C LEU A 223 35.60 -0.65 -27.20
#